data_AF-A0A5E4JZC2-F1
#
_entry.id   AF-A0A5E4JZC2-F1
#
_cell.length_a   1.000
_cell.length_b   1.000
_cell.length_c   1.000
_cell.angle_alpha   90.00
_cell.angle_beta   90.00
_cell.angle_gamma   90.00
#
_symmetry.space_group_name_H-M   'P 1'
#
loop_
_entity.id
_entity.type
_entity.pdbx_description
1 polymer ?
#
loop_
_entity_poly.entity_id
_entity_poly.type
_entity_poly.pdbx_seq_one_letter_code
_entity_poly.pdbx_strand_id
1 'polypeptide(L)' 'MIIRVKVKPNSSKQSVESFGNGRYLVYLKSVPENGKANIELLNLLSKELGVPPKSLNIKFGQTSDEKIIEIKF' A
#
# COMPACT_ATOMS: atom_id res chain seq x y z
N MET A 1 -5.13 0.77 -13.71
CA MET A 1 -4.18 1.87 -13.36
C MET A 1 -3.05 1.30 -12.53
N ILE A 2 -1.82 1.81 -12.64
CA ILE A 2 -0.67 1.33 -11.84
C ILE A 2 -0.16 2.48 -10.97
N ILE A 3 0.06 2.20 -9.69
CA ILE A 3 0.65 3.13 -8.72
C ILE A 3 1.90 2.53 -8.08
N ARG A 4 2.82 3.40 -7.67
CA ARG A 4 4.03 3.05 -6.94
C ARG A 4 3.84 3.44 -5.48
N VAL A 5 4.06 2.50 -4.58
CA VAL A 5 3.82 2.70 -3.16
C VAL A 5 5.05 2.32 -2.38
N LYS A 6 5.62 3.28 -1.66
CA LYS A 6 6.68 3.04 -0.68
C LYS A 6 6.03 2.78 0.67
N VAL A 7 6.39 1.69 1.33
CA VAL A 7 5.86 1.34 2.65
C VAL A 7 6.91 1.55 3.74
N LYS A 8 6.47 2.02 4.89
CA LYS A 8 7.26 2.15 6.11
C LYS A 8 6.57 1.32 7.20
N PRO A 9 6.89 0.02 7.31
CA PRO A 9 6.33 -0.84 8.34
C PRO A 9 6.90 -0.49 9.72
N ASN A 10 6.26 -1.01 10.77
CA ASN A 10 6.61 -0.75 12.17
C ASN A 10 6.69 0.75 12.51
N SER A 11 5.82 1.55 11.87
CA SER A 11 5.70 2.98 12.13
C SER A 11 4.81 3.23 13.35
N SER A 12 5.16 4.24 14.15
CA SER A 12 4.32 4.70 15.27
C SER A 12 2.99 5.28 14.81
N LYS A 13 2.95 5.83 13.59
CA LYS A 13 1.76 6.40 12.94
C LYS A 13 1.30 5.52 11.77
N GLN A 14 -0.01 5.56 11.50
CA GLN A 14 -0.64 4.99 10.31
C GLN A 14 -1.12 6.13 9.43
N SER A 15 -0.60 6.27 8.22
CA SER A 15 -0.88 7.41 7.34
C SER A 15 -0.54 7.09 5.88
N VAL A 16 -1.25 7.73 4.96
CA VAL A 16 -1.00 7.64 3.52
C VAL A 16 -0.70 9.05 3.00
N GLU A 17 0.46 9.21 2.39
CA GLU A 17 0.91 10.48 1.81
C GLU A 17 1.01 10.29 0.28
N SER A 18 0.29 11.12 -0.48
CA SER A 18 0.36 11.15 -1.94
C SER A 18 1.35 12.20 -2.40
N PHE A 19 2.36 11.78 -3.17
CA PHE A 19 3.35 12.69 -3.77
C PHE A 19 2.98 13.12 -5.19
N GLY A 20 1.76 12.77 -5.64
CA GLY A 20 1.35 12.96 -7.03
C GLY A 20 1.99 11.96 -8.00
N ASN A 21 1.58 12.02 -9.27
CA ASN A 21 2.08 11.13 -10.34
C ASN A 21 1.96 9.63 -10.03
N GLY A 22 0.93 9.24 -9.24
CA GLY A 22 0.71 7.85 -8.84
C GLY A 22 1.75 7.30 -7.86
N ARG A 23 2.46 8.17 -7.11
CA ARG A 23 3.40 7.78 -6.06
C ARG A 23 2.82 8.03 -4.68
N TYR A 24 2.90 7.03 -3.82
CA TYR A 24 2.40 7.08 -2.45
C TYR A 24 3.48 6.62 -1.47
N LEU A 25 3.44 7.18 -0.26
CA LEU A 25 4.18 6.69 0.89
C LEU A 25 3.18 6.32 1.99
N VAL A 26 3.28 5.08 2.45
CA VAL A 26 2.34 4.53 3.42
C VAL A 26 3.09 4.09 4.65
N TYR A 27 2.72 4.70 5.76
CA TYR A 27 3.17 4.31 7.09
C TYR A 27 2.23 3.25 7.64
N LEU A 28 2.78 2.07 7.94
CA LEU A 28 2.03 0.92 8.44
C LEU A 28 2.46 0.63 9.87
N LYS A 29 1.51 0.31 10.74
CA LYS A 29 1.82 -0.15 12.10
C LYS A 29 2.26 -1.61 12.11
N SER A 30 1.74 -2.40 11.18
CA SER A 30 2.10 -3.82 11.08
C SER A 30 3.56 -4.01 10.72
N VAL A 31 4.15 -5.03 11.33
CA VAL A 31 5.42 -5.62 10.93
C VAL A 31 5.28 -6.32 9.56
N PRO A 32 6.36 -6.40 8.76
CA PRO A 32 6.35 -7.05 7.44
C PRO A 32 6.42 -8.59 7.54
N GLU A 33 5.77 -9.18 8.55
CA GLU A 33 5.76 -10.62 8.81
C GLU A 33 4.40 -11.23 8.44
N ASN A 34 4.41 -12.47 7.92
CA ASN A 34 3.20 -13.24 7.57
C ASN A 34 2.17 -12.46 6.73
N GLY A 35 2.63 -11.52 5.89
CA GLY A 35 1.74 -10.73 5.02
C GLY A 35 0.89 -9.67 5.73
N LYS A 36 1.05 -9.45 7.04
CA LYS A 36 0.25 -8.47 7.81
C LYS A 36 0.36 -7.05 7.25
N ALA A 37 1.58 -6.60 6.95
CA ALA A 37 1.81 -5.31 6.30
C ALA A 37 1.12 -5.20 4.92
N ASN A 38 1.07 -6.27 4.13
CA ASN A 38 0.41 -6.25 2.82
C ASN A 38 -1.11 -6.10 2.98
N ILE A 39 -1.70 -6.80 3.95
CA ILE A 39 -3.14 -6.70 4.25
C ILE A 39 -3.49 -5.30 4.74
N GLU A 40 -2.72 -4.75 5.69
CA GLU A 40 -2.93 -3.38 6.19
C GLU A 40 -2.79 -2.34 5.07
N LEU A 41 -1.78 -2.49 4.21
CA LEU A 41 -1.55 -1.62 3.06
C LEU A 41 -2.76 -1.56 2.12
N LEU A 42 -3.27 -2.72 1.71
CA LEU A 42 -4.41 -2.80 0.79
C LEU A 42 -5.67 -2.19 1.41
N ASN A 43 -5.89 -2.42 2.71
CA ASN A 43 -7.01 -1.84 3.44
C ASN A 43 -6.91 -0.31 3.54
N LEU A 44 -5.71 0.24 3.79
CA LEU A 44 -5.50 1.68 3.82
C LEU A 44 -5.71 2.31 2.45
N LEU A 45 -5.06 1.77 1.41
CA LEU A 45 -5.18 2.29 0.05
C LEU A 45 -6.61 2.19 -0.48
N SER A 46 -7.34 1.14 -0.12
CA SER A 46 -8.76 0.99 -0.47
C SER A 46 -9.60 2.14 0.08
N LYS A 47 -9.37 2.52 1.35
CA LYS A 47 -10.06 3.64 1.98
C LYS A 47 -9.69 4.99 1.35
N GLU A 48 -8.40 5.23 1.12
CA GLU A 48 -7.92 6.50 0.57
C GLU A 48 -8.32 6.70 -0.90
N LEU A 49 -8.31 5.64 -1.71
CA LEU A 49 -8.63 5.72 -3.14
C LEU A 49 -10.12 5.49 -3.42
N GLY A 50 -10.92 5.11 -2.41
CA GLY A 50 -12.34 4.80 -2.58
C GLY A 50 -12.63 3.58 -3.45
N VAL A 51 -11.67 2.66 -3.59
CA VAL A 51 -11.80 1.44 -4.40
C VAL A 51 -11.87 0.19 -3.52
N PRO A 52 -12.56 -0.88 -3.96
CA PRO A 52 -12.59 -2.13 -3.20
C PRO A 52 -11.19 -2.73 -3.00
N PRO A 53 -10.90 -3.40 -1.87
CA PRO A 53 -9.60 -4.07 -1.68
C PRO A 53 -9.32 -5.14 -2.75
N LYS A 54 -10.36 -5.79 -3.26
CA LYS A 54 -10.28 -6.79 -4.36
C LYS A 54 -9.80 -6.19 -5.68
N SER A 55 -10.00 -4.89 -5.87
CA SER A 55 -9.54 -4.15 -7.05
C SER A 55 -8.05 -3.80 -6.96
N LEU A 56 -7.44 -3.93 -5.78
CA LEU A 56 -6.03 -3.63 -5.56
C LEU A 56 -5.22 -4.93 -5.57
N ASN A 57 -4.20 -4.99 -6.41
CA ASN A 57 -3.31 -6.14 -6.51
C ASN A 57 -1.84 -5.74 -6.48
N ILE A 58 -1.04 -6.37 -5.61
CA ILE A 58 0.40 -6.13 -5.54
C ILE A 58 1.06 -6.93 -6.66
N LYS A 59 1.53 -6.26 -7.71
CA LYS A 59 2.23 -6.90 -8.84
C LYS A 59 3.68 -7.22 -8.51
N PHE A 60 4.35 -6.29 -7.83
CA PHE A 60 5.78 -6.39 -7.50
C PHE A 60 6.05 -5.82 -6.12
N GLY A 61 7.15 -6.27 -5.50
CA GLY A 61 7.60 -5.78 -4.20
C GLY A 61 6.90 -6.43 -3.01
N GLN A 62 6.41 -7.68 -3.12
CA GLN A 62 5.78 -8.37 -1.98
C GLN A 62 6.70 -8.42 -0.75
N THR A 63 8.01 -8.55 -0.96
CA THR A 63 9.06 -8.56 0.06
C THR A 63 9.83 -7.24 0.18
N SER A 64 9.55 -6.25 -0.69
CA SER A 64 10.23 -4.96 -0.72
C SER A 64 9.40 -3.87 -0.03
N ASP A 65 10.06 -2.81 0.43
CA ASP A 65 9.39 -1.58 0.85
C ASP A 65 8.86 -0.78 -0.34
N GLU A 66 9.34 -1.02 -1.55
CA GLU A 66 8.81 -0.41 -2.77
C GLU A 66 7.92 -1.39 -3.53
N LYS A 67 6.62 -1.07 -3.59
CA LYS A 67 5.55 -1.91 -4.14
C LYS A 67 4.94 -1.28 -5.38
N ILE A 68 4.60 -2.12 -6.34
CA ILE A 68 3.81 -1.72 -7.52
C ILE A 68 2.42 -2.32 -7.35
N ILE A 69 1.42 -1.46 -7.28
CA ILE A 69 0.03 -1.86 -7.09
C ILE A 69 -0.76 -1.55 -8.35
N GLU A 70 -1.44 -2.57 -8.86
CA GLU A 70 -2.41 -2.45 -9.93
C GLU A 70 -3.80 -2.22 -9.31
N ILE A 71 -4.48 -1.19 -9.81
CA ILE A 71 -5.86 -0.87 -9.50
C ILE A 71 -6.71 -1.26 -10.72
N LYS A 72 -7.65 -2.18 -10.51
CA LYS A 72 -8.65 -2.60 -11.51
C LYS A 72 -9.99 -1.93 -11.20
N PHE A 73 -10.59 -1.28 -12.18
CA PHE A 73 -11.95 -0.76 -12.08
C PHE A 73 -12.94 -1.84 -12.52
#